data_AF-A0A2Z3I9Z4-F1
#
_entry.id   AF-A0A2Z3I9Z4-F1
#
_cell.length_a   1.000
_cell.length_b   1.000
_cell.length_c   1.000
_cell.angle_alpha   90.00
_cell.angle_beta   90.00
_cell.angle_gamma   90.00
#
_symmetry.space_group_name_H-M   'P 1'
#
loop_
_entity.id
_entity.type
_entity.pdbx_description
1 polymer ?
#
loop_
_entity_poly.entity_id
_entity_poly.type
_entity_poly.pdbx_seq_one_letter_code
_entity_poly.pdbx_strand_id
1 'polypeptide(L)'
;MIDALARLPAAAIAYISEPANNVLIVSADEVPGALLAGGEGVDTLRLNEGGTFDLRLAAVFDSIETVQGSEGHDTIVLDEARFAGIMTFDGGAAAATHWDELVLFGQAFDFTARTLNGIDRISLQTDKAVLTVVDHDTALLASGLVSQNDRLVAASVTFTPAELTRLHRQGLDTIVDAAGTHVNTAPLIQALAGDRVETKAGRTVFIDAGRNAVVSDDDGAYALLNIRAPQGLDAPGRLGIDTTGAVALSAGYAAGSLVMVGGVEVGMLWEAGDAGLSIAFNNLNATSARVQELIRAVTFTSAALPPQASTEQPVTVTLTDAGGRHSTASLVIWQDVPVVPPHLTLSHASVPELSGPGTLVGLLTAEVLGKGDSFTYTLLDDAGHRFTLEGDRLLVASNARLNYEEKTSHRVVVRATAPDGTHLDQAFTIVVRDVADEIVYGTPRNDGMRTATGTDGNDTLIGGSGRDTLSGGLGNDTLIGRLGKDVLIGGEGRDLFVFDTKPNPRTNVDKIVDFSVRDDTVALDNGIFKALGTKGTLNKPAKLNPKMFWKGAKAHDADDRVIYNPKTGALFYDADGTGTMAAVKITVLAKGLKAMSYKDFFVI
;
A
#
# COMPACT_ATOMS: atom_id res chain seq x y z
N MET A 1 -42.65 -67.12 -27.14
CA MET A 1 -41.61 -66.69 -28.10
C MET A 1 -42.20 -66.34 -29.47
N ILE A 2 -42.87 -67.25 -30.18
CA ILE A 2 -43.30 -67.03 -31.59
C ILE A 2 -44.16 -65.75 -31.79
N ASP A 3 -45.12 -65.43 -30.90
CA ASP A 3 -46.02 -64.27 -31.07
C ASP A 3 -45.38 -62.88 -30.82
N ALA A 4 -44.14 -62.80 -30.30
CA ALA A 4 -43.49 -61.51 -30.04
C ALA A 4 -42.78 -60.92 -31.28
N LEU A 5 -42.53 -61.74 -32.31
CA LEU A 5 -41.67 -61.41 -33.45
C LEU A 5 -42.36 -60.54 -34.54
N ALA A 6 -43.67 -60.34 -34.47
CA ALA A 6 -44.47 -59.75 -35.56
C ALA A 6 -44.60 -58.21 -35.56
N ARG A 7 -43.80 -57.47 -34.76
CA ARG A 7 -43.99 -56.01 -34.56
C ARG A 7 -42.72 -55.15 -34.51
N LEU A 8 -41.55 -55.68 -34.87
CA LEU A 8 -40.33 -54.87 -34.99
C LEU A 8 -40.13 -54.38 -36.44
N PRO A 9 -39.60 -53.16 -36.65
CA PRO A 9 -39.11 -52.74 -37.96
C PRO A 9 -37.93 -53.62 -38.39
N ALA A 10 -37.52 -53.53 -39.66
CA ALA A 10 -36.51 -54.40 -40.27
C ALA A 10 -35.06 -54.15 -39.78
N ALA A 11 -34.81 -54.40 -38.49
CA ALA A 11 -33.49 -54.64 -37.94
C ALA A 11 -33.01 -56.06 -38.31
N ALA A 12 -31.70 -56.29 -38.35
CA ALA A 12 -31.12 -57.58 -38.74
C ALA A 12 -31.59 -58.72 -37.81
N ILE A 13 -32.32 -59.69 -38.39
CA ILE A 13 -32.75 -60.91 -37.69
C ILE A 13 -31.70 -61.99 -37.94
N ALA A 14 -30.66 -62.01 -37.11
CA ALA A 14 -29.67 -63.09 -37.08
C ALA A 14 -30.16 -64.22 -36.15
N TYR A 15 -31.29 -64.85 -36.49
CA TYR A 15 -31.84 -65.98 -35.75
C TYR A 15 -31.44 -67.29 -36.42
N ILE A 16 -30.58 -68.08 -35.77
CA ILE A 16 -30.15 -69.39 -36.26
C ILE A 16 -30.80 -70.49 -35.42
N SER A 17 -31.48 -71.41 -36.09
CA SER A 17 -32.01 -72.64 -35.48
C SER A 17 -31.26 -73.84 -36.07
N GLU A 18 -30.17 -74.23 -35.40
CA GLU A 18 -29.25 -75.34 -35.74
C GLU A 18 -28.40 -75.13 -37.02
N PRO A 19 -27.16 -75.65 -37.08
CA PRO A 19 -26.46 -76.52 -36.11
C PRO A 19 -25.77 -75.72 -34.98
N ALA A 20 -24.93 -76.41 -34.20
CA ALA A 20 -24.12 -75.79 -33.15
C ALA A 20 -22.82 -75.15 -33.70
N ASN A 21 -22.34 -74.11 -33.01
CA ASN A 21 -21.12 -73.35 -33.31
C ASN A 21 -21.22 -72.50 -34.60
N ASN A 22 -22.10 -71.52 -34.61
CA ASN A 22 -22.36 -70.61 -35.71
C ASN A 22 -21.44 -69.38 -35.70
N VAL A 23 -21.37 -68.67 -36.83
CA VAL A 23 -20.73 -67.36 -36.96
C VAL A 23 -21.77 -66.35 -37.43
N LEU A 24 -22.20 -65.49 -36.52
CA LEU A 24 -23.06 -64.34 -36.79
C LEU A 24 -22.16 -63.18 -37.21
N ILE A 25 -22.38 -62.62 -38.40
CA ILE A 25 -21.60 -61.47 -38.89
C ILE A 25 -22.48 -60.21 -38.76
N VAL A 26 -21.94 -59.14 -38.18
CA VAL A 26 -22.69 -57.90 -37.91
C VAL A 26 -21.87 -56.65 -38.22
N SER A 27 -22.55 -55.60 -38.70
CA SER A 27 -22.04 -54.24 -38.93
C SER A 27 -22.39 -53.32 -37.75
N ALA A 28 -21.61 -52.26 -37.52
CA ALA A 28 -21.78 -51.40 -36.34
C ALA A 28 -23.16 -50.70 -36.32
N ASP A 29 -23.71 -50.37 -37.48
CA ASP A 29 -25.04 -49.77 -37.65
C ASP A 29 -26.20 -50.78 -37.53
N GLU A 30 -25.92 -52.09 -37.61
CA GLU A 30 -26.91 -53.16 -37.45
C GLU A 30 -27.15 -53.55 -35.99
N VAL A 31 -26.20 -53.29 -35.08
CA VAL A 31 -26.28 -53.64 -33.65
C VAL A 31 -27.48 -53.01 -32.91
N PRO A 32 -27.84 -51.72 -33.10
CA PRO A 32 -28.93 -51.09 -32.36
C PRO A 32 -30.30 -51.73 -32.64
N GLY A 33 -30.87 -52.39 -31.63
CA GLY A 33 -32.12 -53.13 -31.72
C GLY A 33 -31.99 -54.54 -32.32
N ALA A 34 -30.78 -55.03 -32.59
CA ALA A 34 -30.53 -56.37 -33.11
C ALA A 34 -31.02 -57.48 -32.17
N LEU A 35 -31.34 -58.64 -32.77
CA LEU A 35 -31.56 -59.89 -32.05
C LEU A 35 -30.36 -60.80 -32.33
N LEU A 36 -29.38 -60.79 -31.43
CA LEU A 36 -28.13 -61.56 -31.53
C LEU A 36 -28.25 -62.79 -30.62
N ALA A 37 -28.44 -63.97 -31.21
CA ALA A 37 -28.53 -65.22 -30.48
C ALA A 37 -27.82 -66.36 -31.23
N GLY A 38 -26.84 -67.00 -30.61
CA GLY A 38 -26.08 -68.10 -31.23
C GLY A 38 -26.80 -69.44 -31.17
N GLY A 39 -27.32 -69.78 -29.99
CA GLY A 39 -28.14 -70.96 -29.75
C GLY A 39 -27.46 -72.00 -28.87
N GLU A 40 -27.23 -73.19 -29.42
CA GLU A 40 -26.53 -74.30 -28.76
C GLU A 40 -25.10 -74.37 -29.29
N GLY A 41 -24.08 -74.38 -28.43
CA GLY A 41 -22.70 -74.62 -28.84
C GLY A 41 -21.71 -73.57 -28.32
N VAL A 42 -20.77 -73.19 -29.20
CA VAL A 42 -19.79 -72.12 -29.02
C VAL A 42 -19.93 -71.20 -30.22
N ASP A 43 -20.81 -70.20 -30.09
CA ASP A 43 -21.19 -69.31 -31.17
C ASP A 43 -20.30 -68.05 -31.19
N THR A 44 -19.99 -67.58 -32.40
CA THR A 44 -19.13 -66.42 -32.64
C THR A 44 -19.94 -65.26 -33.21
N LEU A 45 -19.94 -64.12 -32.53
CA LEU A 45 -20.32 -62.84 -33.13
C LEU A 45 -19.07 -62.19 -33.72
N ARG A 46 -19.01 -62.07 -35.06
CA ARG A 46 -17.88 -61.47 -35.78
C ARG A 46 -18.26 -60.12 -36.37
N LEU A 47 -17.40 -59.13 -36.15
CA LEU A 47 -17.53 -57.78 -36.68
C LEU A 47 -17.02 -57.76 -38.13
N ASN A 48 -17.73 -57.09 -39.04
CA ASN A 48 -17.41 -57.15 -40.48
C ASN A 48 -16.44 -56.05 -40.97
N GLU A 49 -16.38 -54.93 -40.26
CA GLU A 49 -15.54 -53.76 -40.54
C GLU A 49 -15.13 -53.09 -39.23
N GLY A 50 -14.03 -52.32 -39.24
CA GLY A 50 -13.54 -51.67 -38.02
C GLY A 50 -14.47 -50.55 -37.55
N GLY A 51 -14.84 -50.55 -36.27
CA GLY A 51 -15.72 -49.51 -35.72
C GLY A 51 -16.04 -49.66 -34.24
N THR A 52 -17.02 -48.89 -33.76
CA THR A 52 -17.54 -49.00 -32.39
C THR A 52 -18.80 -49.86 -32.36
N PHE A 53 -18.69 -51.04 -31.77
CA PHE A 53 -19.75 -52.03 -31.66
C PHE A 53 -20.35 -51.98 -30.26
N ASP A 54 -21.35 -51.11 -30.09
CA ASP A 54 -22.04 -50.97 -28.80
C ASP A 54 -23.12 -52.05 -28.63
N LEU A 55 -22.66 -53.24 -28.22
CA LEU A 55 -23.51 -54.41 -28.01
C LEU A 55 -24.58 -54.17 -26.95
N ARG A 56 -24.42 -53.16 -26.07
CA ARG A 56 -25.46 -52.73 -25.11
C ARG A 56 -26.73 -52.24 -25.80
N LEU A 57 -26.64 -51.84 -27.07
CA LEU A 57 -27.77 -51.40 -27.89
C LEU A 57 -28.54 -52.56 -28.55
N ALA A 58 -28.00 -53.78 -28.54
CA ALA A 58 -28.73 -54.96 -29.02
C ALA A 58 -29.94 -55.26 -28.12
N ALA A 59 -31.10 -55.54 -28.73
CA ALA A 59 -32.34 -55.84 -28.03
C ALA A 59 -32.33 -57.24 -27.40
N VAL A 60 -31.61 -58.19 -28.01
CA VAL A 60 -31.26 -59.49 -27.43
C VAL A 60 -29.78 -59.74 -27.72
N PHE A 61 -29.07 -60.24 -26.71
CA PHE A 61 -27.72 -60.78 -26.79
C PHE A 61 -27.69 -62.01 -25.87
N ASP A 62 -27.69 -63.20 -26.44
CA ASP A 62 -27.88 -64.48 -25.71
C ASP A 62 -27.11 -65.62 -26.38
N SER A 63 -26.58 -66.58 -25.61
CA SER A 63 -25.75 -67.68 -26.12
C SER A 63 -24.73 -67.26 -27.20
N ILE A 64 -23.79 -66.38 -26.84
CA ILE A 64 -22.65 -65.98 -27.68
C ILE A 64 -21.38 -66.11 -26.83
N GLU A 65 -20.55 -67.09 -27.17
CA GLU A 65 -19.36 -67.46 -26.39
C GLU A 65 -18.08 -66.83 -26.95
N THR A 66 -18.09 -66.32 -28.19
CA THR A 66 -16.97 -65.61 -28.79
C THR A 66 -17.43 -64.29 -29.40
N VAL A 67 -16.74 -63.19 -29.07
CA VAL A 67 -16.84 -61.94 -29.83
C VAL A 67 -15.50 -61.71 -30.52
N GLN A 68 -15.54 -61.56 -31.85
CA GLN A 68 -14.38 -61.40 -32.71
C GLN A 68 -14.49 -60.10 -33.51
N GLY A 69 -13.49 -59.22 -33.40
CA GLY A 69 -13.35 -58.02 -34.19
C GLY A 69 -13.12 -58.28 -35.68
N SER A 70 -12.85 -57.21 -36.40
CA SER A 70 -12.59 -57.20 -37.84
C SER A 70 -11.09 -57.33 -38.14
N GLU A 71 -10.66 -57.00 -39.37
CA GLU A 71 -9.23 -56.77 -39.66
C GLU A 71 -8.81 -55.30 -39.43
N GLY A 72 -9.67 -54.47 -38.82
CA GLY A 72 -9.51 -53.03 -38.65
C GLY A 72 -9.15 -52.60 -37.22
N HIS A 73 -9.66 -51.44 -36.80
CA HIS A 73 -9.61 -50.97 -35.41
C HIS A 73 -11.00 -51.10 -34.80
N ASP A 74 -11.14 -51.88 -33.72
CA ASP A 74 -12.43 -52.20 -33.13
C ASP A 74 -12.58 -51.72 -31.68
N THR A 75 -13.76 -51.20 -31.36
CA THR A 75 -14.14 -50.80 -29.99
C THR A 75 -15.39 -51.57 -29.61
N ILE A 76 -15.22 -52.66 -28.86
CA ILE A 76 -16.29 -53.55 -28.44
C ILE A 76 -16.83 -53.04 -27.10
N VAL A 77 -18.08 -52.56 -27.06
CA VAL A 77 -18.69 -52.03 -25.83
C VAL A 77 -19.71 -53.01 -25.26
N LEU A 78 -19.52 -53.36 -23.99
CA LEU A 78 -20.31 -54.35 -23.27
C LEU A 78 -20.80 -53.81 -21.92
N ASP A 79 -21.86 -54.43 -21.42
CA ASP A 79 -22.22 -54.39 -20.01
C ASP A 79 -21.99 -55.74 -19.32
N GLU A 80 -22.02 -55.75 -17.99
CA GLU A 80 -21.79 -56.94 -17.15
C GLU A 80 -22.71 -58.12 -17.54
N ALA A 81 -23.94 -57.84 -17.96
CA ALA A 81 -24.90 -58.86 -18.41
C ALA A 81 -24.46 -59.55 -19.71
N ARG A 82 -24.02 -58.79 -20.73
CA ARG A 82 -23.56 -59.35 -22.01
C ARG A 82 -22.17 -59.98 -21.90
N PHE A 83 -21.32 -59.42 -21.06
CA PHE A 83 -20.02 -60.00 -20.73
C PHE A 83 -20.14 -61.43 -20.19
N ALA A 84 -21.16 -61.71 -19.37
CA ALA A 84 -21.28 -62.97 -18.63
C ALA A 84 -21.09 -64.24 -19.49
N GLY A 85 -21.65 -64.30 -20.71
CA GLY A 85 -21.57 -65.47 -21.60
C GLY A 85 -20.28 -65.62 -22.43
N ILE A 86 -19.55 -64.54 -22.68
CA ILE A 86 -18.50 -64.49 -23.72
C ILE A 86 -17.16 -65.07 -23.21
N MET A 87 -16.88 -66.33 -23.52
CA MET A 87 -15.64 -67.02 -23.13
C MET A 87 -14.38 -66.51 -23.88
N THR A 88 -14.53 -65.98 -25.09
CA THR A 88 -13.39 -65.50 -25.91
C THR A 88 -13.65 -64.10 -26.45
N PHE A 89 -12.69 -63.21 -26.23
CA PHE A 89 -12.58 -61.92 -26.90
C PHE A 89 -11.40 -61.97 -27.87
N ASP A 90 -11.66 -61.69 -29.13
CA ASP A 90 -10.66 -61.65 -30.18
C ASP A 90 -10.75 -60.29 -30.88
N GLY A 91 -9.62 -59.57 -31.02
CA GLY A 91 -9.55 -58.34 -31.82
C GLY A 91 -9.79 -58.60 -33.31
N GLY A 92 -9.67 -59.85 -33.77
CA GLY A 92 -9.83 -60.24 -35.18
C GLY A 92 -8.54 -60.06 -35.99
N ALA A 93 -7.64 -59.18 -35.54
CA ALA A 93 -6.29 -59.02 -36.05
C ALA A 93 -5.24 -59.07 -34.93
N ALA A 94 -3.95 -58.92 -35.31
CA ALA A 94 -2.86 -58.83 -34.35
C ALA A 94 -2.71 -57.39 -33.83
N ALA A 95 -2.72 -57.24 -32.49
CA ALA A 95 -2.45 -56.00 -31.74
C ALA A 95 -1.19 -55.22 -32.20
N ALA A 96 -0.21 -55.89 -32.85
CA ALA A 96 0.98 -55.23 -33.38
C ALA A 96 0.72 -54.32 -34.60
N THR A 97 -0.44 -54.42 -35.25
CA THR A 97 -0.79 -53.62 -36.45
C THR A 97 -2.08 -52.80 -36.31
N HIS A 98 -2.90 -53.08 -35.29
CA HIS A 98 -4.18 -52.44 -35.06
C HIS A 98 -4.29 -51.90 -33.63
N TRP A 99 -5.50 -51.56 -33.18
CA TRP A 99 -5.76 -51.03 -31.84
C TRP A 99 -7.18 -51.41 -31.50
N ASP A 100 -7.31 -52.47 -30.71
CA ASP A 100 -8.61 -53.05 -30.38
C ASP A 100 -8.91 -52.89 -28.89
N GLU A 101 -10.07 -52.32 -28.59
CA GLU A 101 -10.43 -51.86 -27.25
C GLU A 101 -11.72 -52.51 -26.75
N LEU A 102 -11.65 -53.10 -25.56
CA LEU A 102 -12.80 -53.64 -24.86
C LEU A 102 -13.29 -52.64 -23.82
N VAL A 103 -14.48 -52.08 -24.02
CA VAL A 103 -15.06 -51.02 -23.19
C VAL A 103 -16.17 -51.61 -22.30
N LEU A 104 -15.98 -51.55 -20.99
CA LEU A 104 -16.76 -52.31 -20.01
C LEU A 104 -17.57 -51.43 -19.05
N PHE A 105 -18.89 -51.58 -19.07
CA PHE A 105 -19.84 -50.89 -18.19
C PHE A 105 -20.46 -51.85 -17.16
N GLY A 106 -20.01 -51.78 -15.90
CA GLY A 106 -20.41 -52.73 -14.87
C GLY A 106 -19.57 -52.63 -13.61
N GLN A 107 -19.91 -53.43 -12.59
CA GLN A 107 -19.20 -53.43 -11.30
C GLN A 107 -18.14 -54.54 -11.22
N ALA A 108 -18.30 -55.64 -11.95
CA ALA A 108 -17.33 -56.74 -11.92
C ALA A 108 -17.15 -57.41 -13.28
N PHE A 109 -15.89 -57.67 -13.64
CA PHE A 109 -15.48 -58.37 -14.86
C PHE A 109 -14.39 -59.39 -14.53
N ASP A 110 -14.70 -60.67 -14.74
CA ASP A 110 -13.80 -61.79 -14.43
C ASP A 110 -13.34 -62.50 -15.72
N PHE A 111 -12.05 -62.41 -15.98
CA PHE A 111 -11.36 -63.04 -17.12
C PHE A 111 -10.56 -64.29 -16.72
N THR A 112 -10.64 -64.75 -15.46
CA THR A 112 -9.85 -65.90 -14.97
C THR A 112 -10.10 -67.21 -15.74
N ALA A 113 -11.25 -67.32 -16.41
CA ALA A 113 -11.63 -68.44 -17.27
C ALA A 113 -11.92 -68.02 -18.73
N ARG A 114 -11.45 -66.84 -19.17
CA ARG A 114 -11.71 -66.28 -20.51
C ARG A 114 -10.41 -66.09 -21.28
N THR A 115 -10.51 -66.10 -22.60
CA THR A 115 -9.37 -65.87 -23.50
C THR A 115 -9.46 -64.46 -24.10
N LEU A 116 -8.35 -63.72 -24.10
CA LEU A 116 -8.19 -62.53 -24.93
C LEU A 116 -7.13 -62.79 -26.00
N ASN A 117 -7.43 -62.43 -27.25
CA ASN A 117 -6.48 -62.38 -28.35
C ASN A 117 -6.59 -61.00 -29.01
N GLY A 118 -5.48 -60.38 -29.39
CA GLY A 118 -5.50 -59.15 -30.20
C GLY A 118 -6.09 -57.90 -29.53
N ILE A 119 -6.41 -57.91 -28.23
CA ILE A 119 -6.92 -56.72 -27.51
C ILE A 119 -5.76 -55.89 -26.95
N ASP A 120 -5.78 -54.57 -27.19
CA ASP A 120 -4.76 -53.61 -26.74
C ASP A 120 -5.13 -52.88 -25.45
N ARG A 121 -6.44 -52.72 -25.16
CA ARG A 121 -6.91 -52.06 -23.93
C ARG A 121 -8.22 -52.63 -23.41
N ILE A 122 -8.32 -52.76 -22.09
CA ILE A 122 -9.55 -53.03 -21.35
C ILE A 122 -9.91 -51.77 -20.56
N SER A 123 -10.93 -51.05 -21.00
CA SER A 123 -11.33 -49.75 -20.44
C SER A 123 -12.55 -49.89 -19.53
N LEU A 124 -12.34 -49.68 -18.24
CA LEU A 124 -13.40 -49.64 -17.22
C LEU A 124 -14.10 -48.27 -17.26
N GLN A 125 -15.45 -48.29 -17.31
CA GLN A 125 -16.29 -47.11 -17.51
C GLN A 125 -17.23 -46.81 -16.33
N THR A 126 -17.00 -47.42 -15.16
CA THR A 126 -17.95 -47.37 -14.04
C THR A 126 -17.22 -47.36 -12.71
N ASP A 127 -17.50 -46.36 -11.86
CA ASP A 127 -16.88 -46.21 -10.54
C ASP A 127 -16.94 -47.50 -9.72
N LYS A 128 -15.76 -47.94 -9.24
CA LYS A 128 -15.52 -49.15 -8.46
C LYS A 128 -15.62 -50.44 -9.29
N ALA A 129 -15.35 -50.37 -10.59
CA ALA A 129 -15.25 -51.55 -11.42
C ALA A 129 -14.10 -52.45 -10.93
N VAL A 130 -14.40 -53.74 -10.77
CA VAL A 130 -13.43 -54.76 -10.37
C VAL A 130 -13.09 -55.64 -11.56
N LEU A 131 -11.84 -55.59 -12.03
CA LEU A 131 -11.30 -56.44 -13.08
C LEU A 131 -10.49 -57.58 -12.44
N THR A 132 -10.85 -58.83 -12.70
CA THR A 132 -10.13 -60.02 -12.19
C THR A 132 -9.47 -60.78 -13.33
N VAL A 133 -8.17 -61.06 -13.20
CA VAL A 133 -7.31 -61.69 -14.22
C VAL A 133 -6.35 -62.71 -13.58
N VAL A 134 -5.73 -63.57 -14.39
CA VAL A 134 -4.79 -64.61 -13.92
C VAL A 134 -3.33 -64.39 -14.36
N ASP A 135 -3.12 -63.62 -15.42
CA ASP A 135 -1.85 -63.42 -16.09
C ASP A 135 -1.43 -61.94 -16.13
N HIS A 136 -0.14 -61.73 -16.41
CA HIS A 136 0.51 -60.43 -16.39
C HIS A 136 0.19 -59.58 -17.62
N ASP A 137 0.06 -60.20 -18.80
CA ASP A 137 -0.20 -59.49 -20.05
C ASP A 137 -1.60 -58.84 -20.03
N THR A 138 -2.65 -59.62 -19.72
CA THR A 138 -4.03 -59.14 -19.61
C THR A 138 -4.18 -58.06 -18.52
N ALA A 139 -3.46 -58.20 -17.40
CA ALA A 139 -3.44 -57.19 -16.35
C ALA A 139 -2.96 -55.82 -16.85
N LEU A 140 -1.94 -55.78 -17.71
CA LEU A 140 -1.35 -54.54 -18.22
C LEU A 140 -2.18 -53.85 -19.33
N LEU A 141 -3.22 -54.50 -19.85
CA LEU A 141 -4.21 -53.90 -20.75
C LEU A 141 -5.23 -53.03 -20.01
N ALA A 142 -5.37 -53.22 -18.69
CA ALA A 142 -6.40 -52.59 -17.87
C ALA A 142 -6.21 -51.07 -17.76
N SER A 143 -7.32 -50.32 -17.84
CA SER A 143 -7.35 -48.87 -17.64
C SER A 143 -8.69 -48.42 -17.04
N GLY A 144 -8.65 -47.60 -16.00
CA GLY A 144 -9.81 -46.87 -15.48
C GLY A 144 -9.82 -45.44 -16.01
N LEU A 145 -10.97 -44.94 -16.46
CA LEU A 145 -11.08 -43.56 -16.94
C LEU A 145 -11.30 -42.57 -15.77
N VAL A 146 -10.23 -42.38 -14.99
CA VAL A 146 -9.88 -41.30 -14.03
C VAL A 146 -11.04 -40.70 -13.22
N SER A 147 -10.92 -40.72 -11.88
CA SER A 147 -11.94 -40.38 -10.84
C SER A 147 -12.87 -41.50 -10.39
N GLN A 148 -12.56 -42.75 -10.75
CA GLN A 148 -13.40 -43.93 -10.54
C GLN A 148 -12.56 -44.98 -9.81
N ASN A 149 -13.00 -45.41 -8.61
CA ASN A 149 -12.20 -46.13 -7.60
C ASN A 149 -11.91 -47.59 -7.99
N ASP A 150 -11.29 -47.78 -9.15
CA ASP A 150 -11.28 -49.03 -9.87
C ASP A 150 -10.20 -49.98 -9.35
N ARG A 151 -10.48 -51.28 -9.47
CA ARG A 151 -9.70 -52.33 -8.82
C ARG A 151 -9.30 -53.44 -9.77
N LEU A 152 -8.00 -53.66 -9.89
CA LEU A 152 -7.43 -54.84 -10.53
C LEU A 152 -7.15 -55.92 -9.49
N VAL A 153 -7.53 -57.17 -9.78
CA VAL A 153 -7.25 -58.36 -8.97
C VAL A 153 -6.54 -59.39 -9.84
N ALA A 154 -5.23 -59.49 -9.66
CA ALA A 154 -4.32 -60.39 -10.36
C ALA A 154 -3.55 -61.24 -9.34
N ALA A 155 -4.27 -61.98 -8.49
CA ALA A 155 -3.71 -62.64 -7.29
C ALA A 155 -2.63 -63.72 -7.57
N SER A 156 -2.47 -64.14 -8.83
CA SER A 156 -1.42 -65.07 -9.29
C SER A 156 -0.18 -64.36 -9.87
N VAL A 157 -0.24 -63.04 -10.05
CA VAL A 157 0.80 -62.20 -10.65
C VAL A 157 1.60 -61.50 -9.55
N THR A 158 2.83 -61.09 -9.81
CA THR A 158 3.58 -60.17 -8.94
C THR A 158 4.09 -59.03 -9.80
N PHE A 159 3.67 -57.80 -9.52
CA PHE A 159 4.09 -56.63 -10.29
C PHE A 159 5.38 -56.03 -9.75
N THR A 160 6.21 -55.53 -10.67
CA THR A 160 7.32 -54.66 -10.31
C THR A 160 6.80 -53.26 -9.90
N PRO A 161 7.56 -52.47 -9.13
CA PRO A 161 7.17 -51.11 -8.79
C PRO A 161 6.85 -50.24 -10.01
N ALA A 162 7.58 -50.42 -11.12
CA ALA A 162 7.34 -49.69 -12.36
C ALA A 162 6.00 -50.06 -13.04
N GLU A 163 5.56 -51.32 -12.89
CA GLU A 163 4.27 -51.79 -13.40
C GLU A 163 3.11 -51.35 -12.51
N LEU A 164 3.28 -51.34 -11.18
CA LEU A 164 2.31 -50.73 -10.27
C LEU A 164 2.11 -49.25 -10.59
N THR A 165 3.21 -48.48 -10.74
CA THR A 165 3.18 -47.09 -11.21
C THR A 165 2.50 -46.94 -12.59
N ARG A 166 2.72 -47.88 -13.53
CA ARG A 166 2.05 -47.86 -14.83
C ARG A 166 0.54 -48.07 -14.70
N LEU A 167 0.12 -49.08 -13.95
CA LEU A 167 -1.29 -49.44 -13.72
C LEU A 167 -2.04 -48.33 -12.96
N HIS A 168 -1.42 -47.72 -11.94
CA HIS A 168 -1.94 -46.53 -11.27
C HIS A 168 -2.15 -45.36 -12.25
N ARG A 169 -1.19 -45.11 -13.15
CA ARG A 169 -1.31 -44.09 -14.22
C ARG A 169 -2.29 -44.46 -15.34
N GLN A 170 -2.62 -45.75 -15.49
CA GLN A 170 -3.74 -46.22 -16.33
C GLN A 170 -5.09 -46.01 -15.63
N GLY A 171 -5.11 -45.46 -14.41
CA GLY A 171 -6.32 -45.06 -13.67
C GLY A 171 -6.92 -46.14 -12.78
N LEU A 172 -6.10 -47.11 -12.31
CA LEU A 172 -6.51 -48.11 -11.32
C LEU A 172 -6.09 -47.67 -9.92
N ASP A 173 -7.05 -47.49 -9.02
CA ASP A 173 -6.79 -47.04 -7.64
C ASP A 173 -6.30 -48.16 -6.71
N THR A 174 -6.69 -49.41 -6.98
CA THR A 174 -6.31 -50.56 -6.14
C THR A 174 -5.84 -51.73 -6.99
N ILE A 175 -4.63 -52.20 -6.77
CA ILE A 175 -4.07 -53.39 -7.42
C ILE A 175 -3.89 -54.46 -6.34
N VAL A 176 -4.49 -55.62 -6.52
CA VAL A 176 -4.27 -56.79 -5.67
C VAL A 176 -3.51 -57.85 -6.44
N ASP A 177 -2.29 -58.11 -6.02
CA ASP A 177 -1.39 -59.10 -6.62
C ASP A 177 -0.96 -60.14 -5.55
N ALA A 178 -0.06 -61.05 -5.91
CA ALA A 178 0.44 -62.07 -5.00
C ALA A 178 1.32 -61.52 -3.86
N ALA A 179 1.84 -60.29 -3.99
CA ALA A 179 2.62 -59.61 -2.94
C ALA A 179 1.73 -58.84 -1.95
N GLY A 180 0.55 -58.38 -2.37
CA GLY A 180 -0.45 -57.81 -1.47
C GLY A 180 -1.47 -56.90 -2.16
N THR A 181 -1.93 -55.89 -1.42
CA THR A 181 -2.80 -54.83 -1.94
C THR A 181 -2.00 -53.53 -2.00
N HIS A 182 -1.86 -53.00 -3.20
CA HIS A 182 -1.25 -51.71 -3.50
C HIS A 182 -2.39 -50.73 -3.76
N VAL A 183 -2.31 -49.55 -3.16
CA VAL A 183 -3.33 -48.51 -3.29
C VAL A 183 -2.64 -47.25 -3.76
N ASN A 184 -3.23 -46.60 -4.75
CA ASN A 184 -2.79 -45.33 -5.29
C ASN A 184 -3.08 -44.23 -4.23
N THR A 185 -2.07 -43.57 -3.67
CA THR A 185 -2.24 -42.70 -2.48
C THR A 185 -2.11 -41.20 -2.79
N ALA A 186 -3.16 -40.42 -2.53
CA ALA A 186 -3.21 -38.99 -2.85
C ALA A 186 -1.90 -38.22 -2.54
N PRO A 187 -1.44 -37.33 -3.44
CA PRO A 187 -0.16 -36.65 -3.32
C PRO A 187 -0.10 -35.83 -2.04
N LEU A 188 1.05 -35.80 -1.38
CA LEU A 188 1.21 -35.13 -0.10
C LEU A 188 1.86 -33.76 -0.26
N ILE A 189 1.27 -32.73 0.37
CA ILE A 189 1.90 -31.43 0.60
C ILE A 189 2.12 -31.27 2.11
N GLN A 190 3.38 -31.26 2.55
CA GLN A 190 3.76 -31.00 3.95
C GLN A 190 4.35 -29.59 4.10
N ALA A 191 4.38 -29.09 5.34
CA ALA A 191 5.00 -27.80 5.70
C ALA A 191 4.49 -26.59 4.87
N LEU A 192 3.18 -26.60 4.59
CA LEU A 192 2.45 -25.48 3.98
C LEU A 192 1.09 -25.26 4.66
N ALA A 193 0.46 -26.33 5.14
CA ALA A 193 -0.78 -26.23 5.91
C ALA A 193 -0.51 -25.57 7.28
N GLY A 194 -1.24 -24.48 7.56
CA GLY A 194 -1.10 -23.70 8.79
C GLY A 194 -0.09 -22.55 8.73
N ASP A 195 0.57 -22.32 7.58
CA ASP A 195 1.41 -21.13 7.39
C ASP A 195 0.58 -19.83 7.53
N ARG A 196 1.17 -18.83 8.19
CA ARG A 196 0.60 -17.49 8.34
C ARG A 196 1.59 -16.46 7.83
N VAL A 197 1.31 -15.90 6.65
CA VAL A 197 2.19 -14.96 5.95
C VAL A 197 1.72 -13.54 6.19
N GLU A 198 2.52 -12.73 6.88
CA GLU A 198 2.20 -11.32 7.13
C GLU A 198 2.63 -10.43 5.95
N THR A 199 1.74 -9.54 5.49
CA THR A 199 2.02 -8.61 4.40
C THR A 199 1.43 -7.22 4.64
N LYS A 200 1.95 -6.22 3.93
CA LYS A 200 1.53 -4.82 3.96
C LYS A 200 1.19 -4.38 2.54
N ALA A 201 0.28 -3.42 2.38
CA ALA A 201 -0.19 -2.96 1.07
C ALA A 201 0.92 -2.78 0.01
N GLY A 202 0.71 -3.32 -1.18
CA GLY A 202 1.65 -3.30 -2.30
C GLY A 202 2.89 -4.20 -2.14
N ARG A 203 2.94 -5.10 -1.15
CA ARG A 203 4.09 -6.01 -0.95
C ARG A 203 3.82 -7.43 -1.44
N THR A 204 4.80 -7.94 -2.19
CA THR A 204 4.92 -9.34 -2.57
C THR A 204 5.60 -10.15 -1.45
N VAL A 205 5.04 -11.31 -1.14
CA VAL A 205 5.52 -12.30 -0.18
C VAL A 205 5.42 -13.70 -0.80
N PHE A 206 6.20 -14.68 -0.34
CA PHE A 206 5.99 -16.09 -0.71
C PHE A 206 4.82 -16.67 0.09
N ILE A 207 4.02 -17.58 -0.49
CA ILE A 207 2.92 -18.24 0.24
C ILE A 207 3.43 -19.35 1.17
N ASP A 208 4.56 -19.95 0.84
CA ASP A 208 5.37 -20.79 1.72
C ASP A 208 6.36 -19.88 2.46
N ALA A 209 6.11 -19.61 3.74
CA ALA A 209 6.88 -18.65 4.53
C ALA A 209 8.30 -19.16 4.85
N GLY A 210 8.45 -20.47 5.05
CA GLY A 210 9.72 -21.12 5.37
C GLY A 210 10.54 -21.52 4.13
N ARG A 211 9.93 -21.47 2.94
CA ARG A 211 10.41 -22.12 1.69
C ARG A 211 10.72 -23.60 1.91
N ASN A 212 9.96 -24.23 2.79
CA ASN A 212 10.20 -25.56 3.33
C ASN A 212 9.09 -26.56 3.00
N ALA A 213 8.08 -26.18 2.20
CA ALA A 213 7.06 -27.12 1.73
C ALA A 213 7.70 -28.36 1.10
N VAL A 214 7.16 -29.54 1.39
CA VAL A 214 7.66 -30.83 0.84
C VAL A 214 6.53 -31.48 0.06
N VAL A 215 6.86 -31.94 -1.16
CA VAL A 215 5.92 -32.64 -2.04
C VAL A 215 6.40 -34.07 -2.28
N SER A 216 5.50 -35.04 -2.16
CA SER A 216 5.74 -36.44 -2.48
C SER A 216 4.47 -37.10 -3.02
N ASP A 217 4.62 -38.18 -3.77
CA ASP A 217 3.54 -39.04 -4.28
C ASP A 217 4.10 -40.45 -4.51
N ASP A 218 3.26 -41.49 -4.50
CA ASP A 218 3.69 -42.88 -4.69
C ASP A 218 3.98 -43.26 -6.15
N ASP A 219 3.33 -42.62 -7.12
CA ASP A 219 3.56 -42.85 -8.55
C ASP A 219 4.40 -41.72 -9.19
N GLY A 220 4.42 -40.53 -8.57
CA GLY A 220 5.28 -39.41 -8.91
C GLY A 220 4.86 -38.62 -10.16
N ALA A 221 3.68 -38.89 -10.73
CA ALA A 221 3.08 -38.15 -11.84
C ALA A 221 1.93 -37.25 -11.36
N TYR A 222 2.11 -35.95 -11.57
CA TYR A 222 1.14 -34.92 -11.19
C TYR A 222 0.37 -34.47 -12.43
N ALA A 223 -0.91 -34.14 -12.28
CA ALA A 223 -1.78 -33.68 -13.36
C ALA A 223 -2.16 -32.20 -13.22
N LEU A 224 -2.46 -31.74 -12.00
CA LEU A 224 -2.95 -30.37 -11.78
C LEU A 224 -2.49 -29.80 -10.43
N LEU A 225 -2.00 -28.56 -10.46
CA LEU A 225 -1.87 -27.69 -9.29
C LEU A 225 -2.91 -26.58 -9.41
N ASN A 226 -3.79 -26.43 -8.41
CA ASN A 226 -4.80 -25.38 -8.34
C ASN A 226 -4.61 -24.58 -7.05
N ILE A 227 -4.43 -23.26 -7.15
CA ILE A 227 -4.24 -22.37 -6.01
C ILE A 227 -5.30 -21.28 -6.03
N ARG A 228 -6.14 -21.24 -5.01
CA ARG A 228 -7.21 -20.25 -4.87
C ARG A 228 -6.96 -19.35 -3.66
N ALA A 229 -7.00 -18.05 -3.88
CA ALA A 229 -7.23 -17.05 -2.84
C ALA A 229 -8.76 -16.79 -2.73
N PRO A 230 -9.28 -16.19 -1.65
CA PRO A 230 -10.72 -16.11 -1.40
C PRO A 230 -11.51 -15.27 -2.41
N GLN A 231 -10.80 -14.51 -3.23
CA GLN A 231 -11.34 -13.44 -4.10
C GLN A 231 -10.59 -13.33 -5.45
N GLY A 232 -9.64 -14.22 -5.79
CA GLY A 232 -8.98 -14.25 -7.11
C GLY A 232 -7.59 -13.60 -7.22
N LEU A 233 -7.13 -13.40 -8.46
CA LEU A 233 -5.89 -12.67 -8.77
C LEU A 233 -6.03 -11.14 -8.72
N ASP A 234 -7.21 -10.57 -8.95
CA ASP A 234 -7.41 -9.11 -9.03
C ASP A 234 -8.12 -8.55 -7.78
N ALA A 235 -7.91 -9.21 -6.65
CA ALA A 235 -8.57 -9.01 -5.35
C ALA A 235 -7.85 -7.95 -4.47
N PRO A 236 -8.00 -7.93 -3.13
CA PRO A 236 -7.06 -7.25 -2.22
C PRO A 236 -5.62 -7.82 -2.27
N GLY A 237 -5.34 -8.74 -3.19
CA GLY A 237 -4.01 -9.08 -3.67
C GLY A 237 -4.07 -10.07 -4.84
N ARG A 238 -2.89 -10.45 -5.32
CA ARG A 238 -2.64 -11.21 -6.55
C ARG A 238 -1.66 -12.35 -6.32
N LEU A 239 -2.04 -13.59 -6.58
CA LEU A 239 -1.09 -14.70 -6.64
C LEU A 239 -0.13 -14.53 -7.83
N GLY A 240 1.07 -15.06 -7.70
CA GLY A 240 2.10 -15.02 -8.72
C GLY A 240 3.11 -16.15 -8.55
N ILE A 241 4.10 -16.17 -9.43
CA ILE A 241 5.23 -17.09 -9.44
C ILE A 241 6.48 -16.22 -9.50
N ASP A 242 7.40 -16.42 -8.56
CA ASP A 242 8.73 -15.81 -8.60
C ASP A 242 9.55 -16.44 -9.73
N THR A 243 9.74 -15.67 -10.81
CA THR A 243 10.55 -16.06 -11.97
C THR A 243 12.00 -15.59 -11.89
N THR A 244 12.46 -15.09 -10.74
CA THR A 244 13.88 -14.75 -10.53
C THR A 244 14.75 -15.94 -10.13
N GLY A 245 14.11 -17.03 -9.67
CA GLY A 245 14.75 -18.29 -9.27
C GLY A 245 14.79 -19.35 -10.38
N ALA A 246 14.56 -20.60 -9.99
CA ALA A 246 14.61 -21.76 -10.91
C ALA A 246 13.38 -21.92 -11.81
N VAL A 247 12.31 -21.16 -11.56
CA VAL A 247 11.03 -21.24 -12.29
C VAL A 247 10.96 -20.17 -13.37
N ALA A 248 10.48 -20.51 -14.57
CA ALA A 248 10.26 -19.54 -15.65
C ALA A 248 8.94 -19.80 -16.38
N LEU A 249 8.38 -18.76 -16.98
CA LEU A 249 7.13 -18.78 -17.75
C LEU A 249 7.42 -18.30 -19.18
N SER A 250 7.10 -19.09 -20.21
CA SER A 250 7.47 -18.76 -21.59
C SER A 250 6.74 -17.52 -22.15
N ALA A 251 5.53 -17.26 -21.67
CA ALA A 251 4.67 -16.13 -22.09
C ALA A 251 4.08 -15.36 -20.89
N GLY A 252 4.77 -15.37 -19.74
CA GLY A 252 4.26 -14.76 -18.50
C GLY A 252 2.98 -15.44 -18.01
N TYR A 253 1.98 -14.65 -17.60
CA TYR A 253 0.69 -15.13 -17.06
C TYR A 253 -0.39 -15.40 -18.12
N ALA A 254 -0.04 -15.42 -19.42
CA ALA A 254 -0.99 -15.82 -20.45
C ALA A 254 -1.38 -17.31 -20.31
N ALA A 255 -2.67 -17.62 -20.47
CA ALA A 255 -3.11 -19.02 -20.59
C ALA A 255 -2.37 -19.69 -21.76
N GLY A 256 -1.88 -20.91 -21.54
CA GLY A 256 -1.00 -21.60 -22.49
C GLY A 256 0.51 -21.32 -22.31
N SER A 257 0.92 -20.46 -21.37
CA SER A 257 2.33 -20.22 -21.05
C SER A 257 2.97 -21.49 -20.48
N LEU A 258 4.12 -21.91 -21.03
CA LEU A 258 4.83 -23.09 -20.55
C LEU A 258 5.52 -22.76 -19.21
N VAL A 259 5.39 -23.68 -18.26
CA VAL A 259 6.02 -23.61 -16.94
C VAL A 259 7.30 -24.44 -16.97
N MET A 260 8.43 -23.78 -16.76
CA MET A 260 9.76 -24.41 -16.75
C MET A 260 10.29 -24.41 -15.32
N VAL A 261 10.90 -25.52 -14.87
CA VAL A 261 11.61 -25.61 -13.58
C VAL A 261 13.00 -26.19 -13.81
N GLY A 262 14.04 -25.41 -13.50
CA GLY A 262 15.43 -25.78 -13.79
C GLY A 262 15.73 -25.91 -15.29
N GLY A 263 15.01 -25.15 -16.13
CA GLY A 263 15.13 -25.21 -17.59
C GLY A 263 14.41 -26.39 -18.26
N VAL A 264 13.66 -27.21 -17.51
CA VAL A 264 12.85 -28.31 -18.04
C VAL A 264 11.36 -27.97 -17.94
N GLU A 265 10.61 -28.19 -19.02
CA GLU A 265 9.16 -27.99 -19.04
C GLU A 265 8.46 -29.00 -18.13
N VAL A 266 7.70 -28.52 -17.14
CA VAL A 266 6.91 -29.36 -16.24
C VAL A 266 5.42 -29.32 -16.52
N GLY A 267 4.96 -28.40 -17.36
CA GLY A 267 3.54 -28.23 -17.66
C GLY A 267 3.22 -26.88 -18.27
N MET A 268 1.95 -26.54 -18.24
CA MET A 268 1.36 -25.38 -18.88
C MET A 268 0.46 -24.64 -17.89
N LEU A 269 0.58 -23.32 -17.86
CA LEU A 269 -0.31 -22.43 -17.12
C LEU A 269 -1.70 -22.48 -17.79
N TRP A 270 -2.64 -23.16 -17.14
CA TRP A 270 -4.01 -23.32 -17.64
C TRP A 270 -4.83 -22.05 -17.38
N GLU A 271 -4.70 -21.50 -16.18
CA GLU A 271 -5.44 -20.32 -15.74
C GLU A 271 -4.57 -19.44 -14.83
N ALA A 272 -4.66 -18.13 -15.05
CA ALA A 272 -4.19 -17.12 -14.11
C ALA A 272 -5.17 -15.94 -14.20
N GLY A 273 -6.17 -15.91 -13.32
CA GLY A 273 -7.22 -14.90 -13.31
C GLY A 273 -8.05 -14.90 -12.02
N ASP A 274 -9.27 -14.34 -12.07
CA ASP A 274 -10.11 -14.15 -10.87
C ASP A 274 -10.51 -15.42 -10.12
N ALA A 275 -10.34 -16.61 -10.71
CA ALA A 275 -10.58 -17.86 -10.01
C ALA A 275 -9.35 -18.39 -9.22
N GLY A 276 -8.14 -17.87 -9.51
CA GLY A 276 -6.88 -18.31 -8.92
C GLY A 276 -5.75 -18.53 -9.94
N LEU A 277 -4.83 -19.41 -9.59
CA LEU A 277 -3.68 -19.85 -10.38
C LEU A 277 -3.75 -21.37 -10.59
N SER A 278 -3.84 -21.82 -11.84
CA SER A 278 -3.97 -23.23 -12.21
C SER A 278 -2.89 -23.65 -13.21
N ILE A 279 -2.14 -24.72 -12.90
CA ILE A 279 -1.08 -25.27 -13.76
C ILE A 279 -1.40 -26.73 -14.04
N ALA A 280 -1.63 -27.05 -15.31
CA ALA A 280 -1.75 -28.42 -15.79
C ALA A 280 -0.34 -28.97 -16.03
N PHE A 281 0.02 -30.06 -15.36
CA PHE A 281 1.34 -30.66 -15.47
C PHE A 281 1.46 -31.56 -16.70
N ASN A 282 2.69 -31.76 -17.18
CA ASN A 282 2.99 -32.85 -18.10
C ASN A 282 3.39 -34.09 -17.26
N ASN A 283 2.80 -35.25 -17.57
CA ASN A 283 3.04 -36.50 -16.85
C ASN A 283 4.46 -37.08 -17.06
N LEU A 284 5.34 -36.34 -17.73
CA LEU A 284 6.69 -36.77 -18.12
C LEU A 284 7.78 -36.16 -17.23
N ASN A 285 7.69 -34.86 -16.90
CA ASN A 285 8.77 -34.11 -16.25
C ASN A 285 8.38 -33.47 -14.92
N ALA A 286 7.10 -33.45 -14.54
CA ALA A 286 6.61 -32.86 -13.31
C ALA A 286 6.97 -33.66 -12.04
N THR A 287 8.24 -34.04 -11.86
CA THR A 287 8.68 -34.80 -10.68
C THR A 287 8.40 -34.04 -9.38
N SER A 288 8.23 -34.77 -8.26
CA SER A 288 7.91 -34.18 -6.95
C SER A 288 8.87 -33.06 -6.55
N ALA A 289 10.18 -33.20 -6.86
CA ALA A 289 11.18 -32.17 -6.62
C ALA A 289 10.93 -30.87 -7.41
N ARG A 290 10.45 -30.95 -8.66
CA ARG A 290 10.12 -29.76 -9.47
C ARG A 290 8.78 -29.15 -9.08
N VAL A 291 7.78 -29.95 -8.74
CA VAL A 291 6.49 -29.48 -8.21
C VAL A 291 6.69 -28.78 -6.86
N GLN A 292 7.57 -29.31 -6.01
CA GLN A 292 8.00 -28.68 -4.76
C GLN A 292 8.64 -27.31 -4.99
N GLU A 293 9.63 -27.20 -5.90
CA GLU A 293 10.26 -25.91 -6.22
C GLU A 293 9.27 -24.91 -6.85
N LEU A 294 8.31 -25.38 -7.62
CA LEU A 294 7.23 -24.55 -8.16
C LEU A 294 6.33 -23.99 -7.04
N ILE A 295 5.85 -24.82 -6.10
CA ILE A 295 5.04 -24.37 -4.96
C ILE A 295 5.83 -23.39 -4.08
N ARG A 296 7.12 -23.64 -3.82
CA ARG A 296 8.06 -22.73 -3.12
C ARG A 296 8.37 -21.43 -3.85
N ALA A 297 7.98 -21.31 -5.12
CA ALA A 297 8.09 -20.08 -5.90
C ALA A 297 6.77 -19.31 -5.98
N VAL A 298 5.65 -19.85 -5.48
CA VAL A 298 4.37 -19.15 -5.50
C VAL A 298 4.41 -17.98 -4.51
N THR A 299 3.96 -16.84 -5.00
CA THR A 299 3.93 -15.56 -4.27
C THR A 299 2.52 -15.01 -4.19
N PHE A 300 2.30 -14.09 -3.26
CA PHE A 300 1.11 -13.27 -3.15
C PHE A 300 1.54 -11.80 -3.04
N THR A 301 0.98 -10.93 -3.87
CA THR A 301 1.22 -9.49 -3.87
C THR A 301 -0.05 -8.80 -3.37
N SER A 302 -0.01 -8.19 -2.19
CA SER A 302 -1.16 -7.46 -1.67
C SER A 302 -1.48 -6.20 -2.50
N ALA A 303 -2.75 -5.81 -2.52
CA ALA A 303 -3.22 -4.62 -3.20
C ALA A 303 -2.57 -3.35 -2.64
N ALA A 304 -2.44 -2.33 -3.48
CA ALA A 304 -1.79 -1.07 -3.13
C ALA A 304 -2.60 -0.22 -2.11
N LEU A 305 -3.91 -0.47 -1.99
CA LEU A 305 -4.76 0.14 -0.97
C LEU A 305 -4.82 -0.78 0.27
N PRO A 306 -4.52 -0.28 1.48
CA PRO A 306 -4.70 -1.05 2.70
C PRO A 306 -6.20 -1.27 2.98
N PRO A 307 -6.60 -2.42 3.56
CA PRO A 307 -7.97 -2.62 4.01
C PRO A 307 -8.32 -1.69 5.18
N GLN A 308 -9.61 -1.52 5.48
CA GLN A 308 -10.05 -0.65 6.59
C GLN A 308 -9.84 -1.28 7.99
N ALA A 309 -9.65 -2.60 8.05
CA ALA A 309 -9.27 -3.37 9.23
C ALA A 309 -8.34 -4.50 8.78
N SER A 310 -7.47 -5.03 9.66
CA SER A 310 -6.57 -6.13 9.29
C SER A 310 -7.38 -7.36 8.87
N THR A 311 -7.03 -7.98 7.75
CA THR A 311 -7.81 -9.09 7.16
C THR A 311 -7.00 -10.39 7.08
N GLU A 312 -7.69 -11.51 7.29
CA GLU A 312 -7.16 -12.85 7.03
C GLU A 312 -7.78 -13.40 5.76
N GLN A 313 -6.93 -13.79 4.81
CA GLN A 313 -7.32 -14.30 3.50
C GLN A 313 -6.78 -15.74 3.37
N PRO A 314 -7.64 -16.78 3.50
CA PRO A 314 -7.19 -18.15 3.33
C PRO A 314 -6.82 -18.46 1.87
N VAL A 315 -5.65 -19.03 1.66
CA VAL A 315 -5.21 -19.56 0.37
C VAL A 315 -5.22 -21.08 0.44
N THR A 316 -5.93 -21.71 -0.49
CA THR A 316 -6.00 -23.17 -0.62
C THR A 316 -5.17 -23.63 -1.80
N VAL A 317 -4.24 -24.55 -1.56
CA VAL A 317 -3.37 -25.18 -2.55
C VAL A 317 -3.79 -26.63 -2.70
N THR A 318 -4.40 -26.98 -3.82
CA THR A 318 -4.82 -28.35 -4.16
C THR A 318 -3.87 -28.92 -5.21
N LEU A 319 -3.35 -30.12 -4.97
CA LEU A 319 -2.47 -30.85 -5.88
C LEU A 319 -3.11 -32.19 -6.23
N THR A 320 -3.17 -32.49 -7.52
CA THR A 320 -3.83 -33.66 -8.10
C THR A 320 -2.82 -34.47 -8.92
N ASP A 321 -2.82 -35.78 -8.73
CA ASP A 321 -2.00 -36.74 -9.49
C ASP A 321 -2.64 -37.16 -10.82
N ALA A 322 -1.93 -37.98 -11.60
CA ALA A 322 -2.40 -38.53 -12.88
C ALA A 322 -3.63 -39.47 -12.76
N GLY A 323 -3.84 -40.12 -11.61
CA GLY A 323 -5.04 -40.91 -11.30
C GLY A 323 -6.24 -40.07 -10.83
N GLY A 324 -6.07 -38.76 -10.64
CA GLY A 324 -7.14 -37.84 -10.23
C GLY A 324 -7.38 -37.75 -8.72
N ARG A 325 -6.59 -38.47 -7.91
CA ARG A 325 -6.57 -38.31 -6.45
C ARG A 325 -5.99 -36.92 -6.12
N HIS A 326 -6.23 -36.39 -4.92
CA HIS A 326 -5.73 -35.06 -4.57
C HIS A 326 -5.61 -34.81 -3.07
N SER A 327 -4.73 -33.89 -2.69
CA SER A 327 -4.71 -33.28 -1.35
C SER A 327 -4.88 -31.77 -1.45
N THR A 328 -5.28 -31.15 -0.33
CA THR A 328 -5.39 -29.70 -0.20
C THR A 328 -4.69 -29.23 1.07
N ALA A 329 -3.80 -28.26 0.94
CA ALA A 329 -3.19 -27.51 2.04
C ALA A 329 -3.81 -26.10 2.12
N SER A 330 -4.03 -25.61 3.34
CA SER A 330 -4.58 -24.27 3.59
C SER A 330 -3.64 -23.44 4.44
N LEU A 331 -3.37 -22.22 4.00
CA LEU A 331 -2.55 -21.21 4.68
C LEU A 331 -3.32 -19.88 4.75
N VAL A 332 -2.84 -18.92 5.54
CA VAL A 332 -3.49 -17.61 5.70
C VAL A 332 -2.53 -16.49 5.34
N ILE A 333 -2.94 -15.61 4.42
CA ILE A 333 -2.31 -14.30 4.28
C ILE A 333 -2.95 -13.35 5.28
N TRP A 334 -2.14 -12.76 6.17
CA TRP A 334 -2.56 -11.72 7.10
C TRP A 334 -2.12 -10.35 6.56
N GLN A 335 -3.08 -9.54 6.11
CA GLN A 335 -2.80 -8.19 5.62
C GLN A 335 -3.05 -7.19 6.73
N ASP A 336 -1.99 -6.54 7.20
CA ASP A 336 -2.05 -5.57 8.28
C ASP A 336 -2.47 -4.17 7.79
N VAL A 337 -3.14 -3.44 8.68
CA VAL A 337 -3.49 -2.02 8.47
C VAL A 337 -2.48 -1.17 9.23
N PRO A 338 -1.83 -0.18 8.59
CA PRO A 338 -1.04 0.79 9.33
C PRO A 338 -1.99 1.59 10.24
N VAL A 339 -1.97 1.28 11.54
CA VAL A 339 -2.72 2.02 12.54
C VAL A 339 -2.15 3.43 12.62
N VAL A 340 -2.79 4.39 11.96
CA VAL A 340 -2.61 5.81 12.24
C VAL A 340 -3.26 6.05 13.61
N PRO A 341 -2.50 6.42 14.66
CA PRO A 341 -3.10 6.72 15.94
C PRO A 341 -4.08 7.89 15.79
N PRO A 342 -5.24 7.87 16.49
CA PRO A 342 -6.17 8.99 16.46
C PRO A 342 -5.44 10.24 16.95
N HIS A 343 -5.40 11.29 16.14
CA HIS A 343 -4.60 12.48 16.42
C HIS A 343 -5.36 13.75 16.07
N LEU A 344 -5.16 14.79 16.88
CA LEU A 344 -5.70 16.12 16.68
C LEU A 344 -4.53 17.04 16.32
N THR A 345 -4.64 17.75 15.21
CA THR A 345 -3.61 18.65 14.71
C THR A 345 -4.11 20.09 14.74
N LEU A 346 -3.17 21.02 14.86
CA LEU A 346 -3.40 22.45 14.73
C LEU A 346 -2.43 22.97 13.65
N SER A 347 -2.95 23.52 12.56
CA SER A 347 -2.14 23.82 11.35
C SER A 347 -1.00 24.80 11.60
N HIS A 348 -1.16 25.70 12.57
CA HIS A 348 -0.15 26.62 13.08
C HIS A 348 -0.34 26.79 14.58
N ALA A 349 0.75 26.80 15.34
CA ALA A 349 0.75 26.94 16.79
C ALA A 349 1.61 28.14 17.24
N SER A 350 1.53 29.26 16.52
CA SER A 350 2.22 30.49 16.91
C SER A 350 1.47 31.74 16.48
N VAL A 351 1.62 32.81 17.24
CA VAL A 351 0.98 34.11 16.98
C VAL A 351 1.93 35.23 17.44
N PRO A 352 2.07 36.34 16.69
CA PRO A 352 2.81 37.50 17.19
C PRO A 352 2.20 38.02 18.50
N GLU A 353 3.02 38.58 19.37
CA GLU A 353 2.48 39.46 20.41
C GLU A 353 1.72 40.67 19.84
N LEU A 354 0.96 41.36 20.69
CA LEU A 354 0.07 42.45 20.30
C LEU A 354 -1.03 42.10 19.26
N SER A 355 -1.13 40.82 18.82
CA SER A 355 -2.16 40.36 17.90
C SER A 355 -3.57 40.65 18.42
N GLY A 356 -4.39 41.27 17.57
CA GLY A 356 -5.72 41.73 17.94
C GLY A 356 -6.77 40.63 18.08
N PRO A 357 -7.96 40.96 18.62
CA PRO A 357 -9.11 40.08 18.67
C PRO A 357 -9.44 39.43 17.32
N GLY A 358 -9.66 38.12 17.31
CA GLY A 358 -10.01 37.38 16.09
C GLY A 358 -8.82 37.04 15.17
N THR A 359 -7.57 37.37 15.53
CA THR A 359 -6.39 36.90 14.80
C THR A 359 -6.35 35.36 14.82
N LEU A 360 -6.21 34.75 13.64
CA LEU A 360 -6.12 33.31 13.48
C LEU A 360 -4.78 32.78 13.99
N VAL A 361 -4.83 31.83 14.92
CA VAL A 361 -3.67 31.09 15.43
C VAL A 361 -3.42 29.85 14.57
N GLY A 362 -4.48 29.09 14.27
CA GLY A 362 -4.42 27.86 13.47
C GLY A 362 -5.78 27.23 13.24
N LEU A 363 -5.83 26.22 12.36
CA LEU A 363 -7.02 25.41 12.05
C LEU A 363 -6.88 24.01 12.65
N LEU A 364 -7.97 23.45 13.17
CA LEU A 364 -8.02 22.14 13.82
C LEU A 364 -8.44 21.06 12.84
N THR A 365 -7.69 19.96 12.83
CA THR A 365 -7.99 18.77 12.03
C THR A 365 -7.79 17.50 12.87
N ALA A 366 -8.87 16.76 13.10
CA ALA A 366 -8.86 15.45 13.74
C ALA A 366 -8.89 14.34 12.68
N GLU A 367 -8.11 13.28 12.87
CA GLU A 367 -8.19 12.06 12.07
C GLU A 367 -8.42 10.87 12.99
N VAL A 368 -9.50 10.12 12.75
CA VAL A 368 -9.83 8.87 13.44
C VAL A 368 -10.37 7.87 12.43
N LEU A 369 -9.70 6.72 12.31
CA LEU A 369 -10.04 5.69 11.33
C LEU A 369 -11.51 5.25 11.45
N GLY A 370 -12.23 5.24 10.32
CA GLY A 370 -13.63 4.83 10.25
C GLY A 370 -14.66 5.83 10.81
N LYS A 371 -14.26 7.06 11.16
CA LYS A 371 -15.18 8.11 11.67
C LYS A 371 -15.52 9.23 10.68
N GLY A 372 -14.85 9.25 9.53
CA GLY A 372 -14.99 10.31 8.52
C GLY A 372 -14.42 11.66 8.99
N ASP A 373 -14.56 12.69 8.16
CA ASP A 373 -13.84 13.96 8.33
C ASP A 373 -14.63 15.01 9.16
N SER A 374 -15.81 14.66 9.67
CA SER A 374 -16.71 15.60 10.35
C SER A 374 -16.56 15.53 11.86
N PHE A 375 -15.87 16.53 12.42
CA PHE A 375 -15.67 16.68 13.87
C PHE A 375 -16.21 18.01 14.38
N THR A 376 -16.70 18.01 15.62
CA THR A 376 -17.00 19.23 16.37
C THR A 376 -15.93 19.47 17.43
N TYR A 377 -15.45 20.70 17.54
CA TYR A 377 -14.34 21.06 18.43
C TYR A 377 -14.82 21.84 19.66
N THR A 378 -14.13 21.69 20.79
CA THR A 378 -14.44 22.39 22.04
C THR A 378 -13.16 22.74 22.79
N LEU A 379 -13.06 23.97 23.29
CA LEU A 379 -11.91 24.45 24.05
C LEU A 379 -12.12 24.09 25.53
N LEU A 380 -11.31 23.17 26.06
CA LEU A 380 -11.35 22.73 27.46
C LEU A 380 -10.46 23.58 28.37
N ASP A 381 -9.42 24.21 27.81
CA ASP A 381 -8.49 25.14 28.47
C ASP A 381 -8.16 26.24 27.46
N ASP A 382 -8.54 27.48 27.78
CA ASP A 382 -8.44 28.68 26.93
C ASP A 382 -7.22 29.56 27.26
N ALA A 383 -6.29 29.02 28.05
CA ALA A 383 -5.12 29.70 28.60
C ALA A 383 -5.43 30.93 29.47
N GLY A 384 -6.60 30.96 30.12
CA GLY A 384 -7.05 32.09 30.93
C GLY A 384 -7.67 33.19 30.07
N HIS A 385 -8.64 32.81 29.24
CA HIS A 385 -9.37 33.65 28.31
C HIS A 385 -8.50 34.37 27.25
N ARG A 386 -7.33 33.80 26.90
CA ARG A 386 -6.45 34.35 25.84
C ARG A 386 -6.81 33.82 24.45
N PHE A 387 -7.48 32.68 24.34
CA PHE A 387 -7.90 32.09 23.06
C PHE A 387 -9.39 31.74 23.05
N THR A 388 -9.96 31.61 21.85
CA THR A 388 -11.34 31.18 21.62
C THR A 388 -11.42 30.29 20.38
N LEU A 389 -12.50 29.52 20.25
CA LEU A 389 -12.80 28.72 19.05
C LEU A 389 -14.00 29.28 18.28
N GLU A 390 -13.89 29.27 16.96
CA GLU A 390 -14.99 29.47 16.01
C GLU A 390 -14.97 28.31 15.00
N GLY A 391 -15.78 27.28 15.21
CA GLY A 391 -15.72 26.05 14.41
C GLY A 391 -14.41 25.29 14.61
N ASP A 392 -13.63 25.13 13.55
CA ASP A 392 -12.28 24.56 13.52
C ASP A 392 -11.18 25.59 13.79
N ARG A 393 -11.51 26.88 13.93
CA ARG A 393 -10.54 27.98 13.96
C ARG A 393 -10.18 28.34 15.40
N LEU A 394 -8.90 28.22 15.76
CA LEU A 394 -8.36 28.77 17.01
C LEU A 394 -7.96 30.23 16.81
N LEU A 395 -8.57 31.13 17.58
CA LEU A 395 -8.44 32.58 17.44
C LEU A 395 -7.95 33.22 18.74
N VAL A 396 -7.32 34.39 18.62
CA VAL A 396 -7.03 35.28 19.76
C VAL A 396 -8.34 35.87 20.31
N ALA A 397 -8.55 35.76 21.62
CA ALA A 397 -9.77 36.23 22.28
C ALA A 397 -9.81 37.77 22.46
N SER A 398 -10.99 38.34 22.62
CA SER A 398 -11.18 39.81 22.64
C SER A 398 -10.48 40.58 23.75
N ASN A 399 -10.11 39.91 24.84
CA ASN A 399 -9.40 40.49 25.98
C ASN A 399 -7.98 39.91 26.14
N ALA A 400 -7.47 39.19 25.14
CA ALA A 400 -6.17 38.56 25.20
C ALA A 400 -5.06 39.62 25.32
N ARG A 401 -4.14 39.40 26.26
CA ARG A 401 -2.85 40.10 26.32
C ARG A 401 -1.78 39.07 26.00
N LEU A 402 -1.18 39.20 24.82
CA LEU A 402 -0.05 38.41 24.38
C LEU A 402 1.15 39.35 24.36
N ASN A 403 2.12 39.06 25.21
CA ASN A 403 3.34 39.81 25.42
C ASN A 403 4.47 38.78 25.61
N TYR A 404 5.53 38.89 24.82
CA TYR A 404 6.57 37.89 24.73
C TYR A 404 7.44 37.84 26.00
N GLU A 405 7.71 39.01 26.60
CA GLU A 405 8.55 39.20 27.80
C GLU A 405 7.91 38.59 29.06
N GLU A 406 6.58 38.70 29.20
CA GLU A 406 5.79 38.07 30.26
C GLU A 406 5.77 36.56 30.07
N LYS A 407 5.44 36.11 28.85
CA LYS A 407 5.30 34.67 28.56
C LYS A 407 5.37 34.34 27.07
N THR A 408 6.49 33.75 26.68
CA THR A 408 6.77 33.26 25.31
C THR A 408 5.84 32.15 24.79
N SER A 409 4.98 31.56 25.63
CA SER A 409 3.99 30.56 25.18
C SER A 409 2.80 30.33 26.12
N HIS A 410 1.70 29.87 25.53
CA HIS A 410 0.46 29.49 26.21
C HIS A 410 0.06 28.06 25.89
N ARG A 411 -0.48 27.33 26.87
CA ARG A 411 -1.05 26.01 26.66
C ARG A 411 -2.57 26.12 26.55
N VAL A 412 -3.14 25.53 25.52
CA VAL A 412 -4.59 25.31 25.37
C VAL A 412 -4.88 23.81 25.31
N VAL A 413 -6.11 23.41 25.60
CA VAL A 413 -6.57 22.01 25.45
C VAL A 413 -7.85 22.00 24.62
N VAL A 414 -7.87 21.19 23.56
CA VAL A 414 -8.99 21.07 22.64
C VAL A 414 -9.50 19.65 22.63
N ARG A 415 -10.82 19.48 22.66
CA ARG A 415 -11.53 18.23 22.38
C ARG A 415 -12.03 18.23 20.94
N ALA A 416 -11.78 17.17 20.20
CA ALA A 416 -12.49 16.83 18.96
C ALA A 416 -13.55 15.76 19.26
N THR A 417 -14.71 15.87 18.62
CA THR A 417 -15.87 14.99 18.84
C THR A 417 -16.45 14.52 17.51
N ALA A 418 -16.44 13.20 17.29
CA ALA A 418 -17.09 12.56 16.14
C ALA A 418 -18.62 12.48 16.32
N PRO A 419 -19.40 12.26 15.24
CA PRO A 419 -20.88 12.25 15.32
C PRO A 419 -21.47 11.13 16.18
N ASP A 420 -20.68 10.08 16.47
CA ASP A 420 -21.06 8.96 17.35
C ASP A 420 -20.71 9.18 18.83
N GLY A 421 -20.16 10.33 19.19
CA GLY A 421 -19.71 10.64 20.55
C GLY A 421 -18.30 10.15 20.90
N THR A 422 -17.53 9.63 19.95
CA THR A 422 -16.09 9.38 20.16
C THR A 422 -15.35 10.72 20.33
N HIS A 423 -14.51 10.83 21.36
CA HIS A 423 -13.76 12.05 21.68
C HIS A 423 -12.25 11.85 21.71
N LEU A 424 -11.50 12.89 21.33
CA LEU A 424 -10.04 12.98 21.49
C LEU A 424 -9.67 14.34 22.09
N ASP A 425 -8.89 14.33 23.18
CA ASP A 425 -8.39 15.54 23.83
C ASP A 425 -6.90 15.73 23.55
N GLN A 426 -6.50 16.91 23.09
CA GLN A 426 -5.09 17.23 22.87
C GLN A 426 -4.73 18.63 23.36
N ALA A 427 -3.54 18.73 23.97
CA ALA A 427 -2.97 20.01 24.39
C ALA A 427 -2.08 20.58 23.28
N PHE A 428 -2.21 21.87 23.02
CA PHE A 428 -1.35 22.62 22.10
C PHE A 428 -0.61 23.71 22.86
N THR A 429 0.68 23.88 22.54
CA THR A 429 1.49 25.01 23.02
C THR A 429 1.52 26.06 21.91
N ILE A 430 0.83 27.17 22.13
CA ILE A 430 0.82 28.33 21.25
C ILE A 430 2.02 29.20 21.61
N VAL A 431 2.98 29.32 20.70
CA VAL A 431 4.17 30.17 20.85
C VAL A 431 3.80 31.62 20.58
N VAL A 432 4.09 32.50 21.52
CA VAL A 432 4.08 33.95 21.28
C VAL A 432 5.38 34.28 20.55
N ARG A 433 5.29 35.01 19.44
CA ARG A 433 6.47 35.45 18.68
C ARG A 433 6.79 36.91 19.01
N ASP A 434 8.03 37.11 19.46
CA ASP A 434 8.75 38.38 19.60
C ASP A 434 8.64 39.22 18.31
N VAL A 435 8.39 40.52 18.48
CA VAL A 435 8.37 41.53 17.41
C VAL A 435 9.46 42.58 17.65
N ALA A 436 10.68 42.26 17.20
CA ALA A 436 11.89 43.06 17.47
C ALA A 436 11.99 44.41 16.71
N ASP A 437 12.45 45.44 17.45
CA ASP A 437 12.92 46.79 17.04
C ASP A 437 12.08 47.52 15.96
N GLU A 438 11.16 48.42 16.35
CA GLU A 438 10.23 49.06 15.43
C GLU A 438 10.78 50.39 14.86
N ILE A 439 11.21 50.38 13.59
CA ILE A 439 11.50 51.64 12.87
C ILE A 439 10.17 52.32 12.50
N VAL A 440 9.67 53.18 13.39
CA VAL A 440 8.47 53.99 13.17
C VAL A 440 8.76 55.11 12.14
N TYR A 441 8.66 54.77 10.86
CA TYR A 441 8.83 55.71 9.75
C TYR A 441 7.69 56.74 9.69
N GLY A 442 7.95 57.96 10.15
CA GLY A 442 7.20 59.14 9.72
C GLY A 442 7.34 59.34 8.21
N THR A 443 6.30 58.98 7.45
CA THR A 443 6.35 59.04 5.98
C THR A 443 6.65 60.46 5.45
N PRO A 444 7.51 60.66 4.43
CA PRO A 444 8.14 61.97 4.17
C PRO A 444 7.26 63.07 3.57
N ARG A 445 5.92 62.93 3.55
CA ARG A 445 5.06 63.69 2.60
C ARG A 445 3.86 64.47 3.15
N ASN A 446 3.58 64.45 4.46
CA ASN A 446 2.53 65.29 5.04
C ASN A 446 3.11 66.32 6.02
N ASP A 447 2.59 67.54 5.91
CA ASP A 447 2.95 68.82 6.56
C ASP A 447 2.17 69.10 7.85
N GLY A 448 1.42 68.11 8.35
CA GLY A 448 0.68 68.18 9.62
C GLY A 448 1.55 67.86 10.84
N MET A 449 1.04 68.25 12.02
CA MET A 449 1.54 67.82 13.32
C MET A 449 1.32 66.31 13.51
N ARG A 450 2.36 65.59 13.91
CA ARG A 450 2.30 64.14 14.18
C ARG A 450 2.43 63.85 15.67
N THR A 451 1.89 62.72 16.09
CA THR A 451 2.24 62.10 17.37
C THR A 451 2.68 60.68 17.07
N ALA A 452 3.88 60.32 17.51
CA ALA A 452 4.42 58.97 17.44
C ALA A 452 4.91 58.58 18.84
N THR A 453 4.54 57.38 19.26
CA THR A 453 5.03 56.73 20.48
C THR A 453 5.67 55.43 20.04
N GLY A 454 6.87 55.14 20.52
CA GLY A 454 7.51 53.84 20.37
C GLY A 454 6.93 52.82 21.35
N THR A 455 7.75 51.83 21.66
CA THR A 455 7.40 50.59 22.34
C THR A 455 8.14 50.49 23.67
N ASP A 456 8.36 49.26 24.15
CA ASP A 456 9.25 48.96 25.27
C ASP A 456 10.64 48.45 24.77
N GLY A 457 10.92 48.58 23.46
CA GLY A 457 12.17 48.19 22.76
C GLY A 457 13.04 49.38 22.31
N ASN A 458 14.14 49.15 21.59
CA ASN A 458 15.06 50.24 21.19
C ASN A 458 14.65 50.84 19.83
N ASP A 459 13.84 51.88 19.84
CA ASP A 459 13.17 52.36 18.65
C ASP A 459 13.90 53.49 17.92
N THR A 460 13.57 53.69 16.63
CA THR A 460 14.05 54.83 15.84
C THR A 460 12.86 55.64 15.33
N LEU A 461 12.56 56.74 16.01
CA LEU A 461 11.44 57.62 15.71
C LEU A 461 11.90 58.79 14.84
N ILE A 462 11.30 58.93 13.66
CA ILE A 462 11.68 59.96 12.68
C ILE A 462 10.49 60.84 12.30
N GLY A 463 10.59 62.12 12.66
CA GLY A 463 9.64 63.18 12.32
C GLY A 463 9.69 63.66 10.87
N GLY A 464 8.86 64.66 10.58
CA GLY A 464 8.63 65.21 9.25
C GLY A 464 9.10 66.66 9.08
N SER A 465 8.21 67.49 8.54
CA SER A 465 8.43 68.94 8.38
C SER A 465 7.39 69.78 9.15
N GLY A 466 6.76 69.19 10.17
CA GLY A 466 5.56 69.68 10.82
C GLY A 466 5.81 70.30 12.19
N ARG A 467 5.07 69.82 13.18
CA ARG A 467 5.34 70.02 14.61
C ARG A 467 4.99 68.71 15.28
N ASP A 468 6.00 67.90 15.49
CA ASP A 468 5.79 66.51 15.84
C ASP A 468 5.96 66.29 17.35
N THR A 469 5.29 65.29 17.89
CA THR A 469 5.48 64.82 19.26
C THR A 469 5.96 63.39 19.18
N LEU A 470 7.24 63.18 19.44
CA LEU A 470 7.89 61.87 19.42
C LEU A 470 8.18 61.45 20.85
N SER A 471 7.74 60.26 21.24
CA SER A 471 7.98 59.65 22.54
C SER A 471 8.62 58.29 22.31
N GLY A 472 9.84 58.07 22.82
CA GLY A 472 10.53 56.78 22.72
C GLY A 472 9.73 55.69 23.44
N GLY A 473 9.88 55.57 24.74
CA GLY A 473 9.08 54.67 25.56
C GLY A 473 9.88 54.08 26.71
N LEU A 474 10.08 52.76 26.69
CA LEU A 474 11.19 52.12 27.41
C LEU A 474 12.17 51.63 26.35
N GLY A 475 13.48 51.79 26.52
CA GLY A 475 14.44 51.43 25.47
C GLY A 475 15.58 52.43 25.35
N ASN A 476 16.57 52.15 24.50
CA ASN A 476 17.63 53.11 24.17
C ASN A 476 17.30 53.76 22.82
N ASP A 477 16.49 54.81 22.82
CA ASP A 477 15.77 55.26 21.63
C ASP A 477 16.54 56.30 20.81
N THR A 478 16.30 56.34 19.50
CA THR A 478 16.86 57.37 18.59
C THR A 478 15.75 58.26 18.05
N LEU A 479 15.72 59.52 18.49
CA LEU A 479 14.68 60.50 18.14
C LEU A 479 15.24 61.56 17.18
N ILE A 480 14.71 61.60 15.95
CA ILE A 480 15.06 62.57 14.90
C ILE A 480 13.83 63.43 14.58
N GLY A 481 13.69 64.63 15.15
CA GLY A 481 12.54 65.52 14.90
C GLY A 481 12.45 66.02 13.44
N ARG A 482 13.62 66.26 12.83
CA ARG A 482 13.83 66.92 11.53
C ARG A 482 13.50 68.42 11.52
N LEU A 483 12.45 68.84 10.81
CA LEU A 483 12.12 70.25 10.58
C LEU A 483 10.82 70.59 11.32
N GLY A 484 10.88 71.34 12.42
CA GLY A 484 9.66 71.65 13.12
C GLY A 484 9.80 72.41 14.43
N LYS A 485 8.75 72.34 15.23
CA LYS A 485 8.85 72.70 16.65
C LYS A 485 8.38 71.50 17.41
N ASP A 486 9.30 70.57 17.53
CA ASP A 486 8.98 69.21 17.88
C ASP A 486 9.13 69.04 19.40
N VAL A 487 8.34 68.12 19.94
CA VAL A 487 8.35 67.72 21.35
C VAL A 487 8.93 66.33 21.38
N LEU A 488 10.15 66.21 21.90
CA LEU A 488 10.88 64.95 21.98
C LEU A 488 10.88 64.49 23.44
N ILE A 489 10.42 63.27 23.68
CA ILE A 489 10.36 62.60 24.97
C ILE A 489 11.18 61.33 24.80
N GLY A 490 12.24 61.16 25.58
CA GLY A 490 13.05 59.94 25.54
C GLY A 490 12.26 58.78 26.15
N GLY A 491 12.01 58.88 27.45
CA GLY A 491 11.39 57.82 28.25
C GLY A 491 12.38 57.20 29.23
N GLU A 492 12.37 55.87 29.36
CA GLU A 492 13.33 55.14 30.18
C GLU A 492 14.39 54.42 29.35
N GLY A 493 15.58 54.99 29.29
CA GLY A 493 16.79 54.27 28.91
C GLY A 493 17.97 55.20 28.69
N ARG A 494 18.63 55.14 27.53
CA ARG A 494 19.77 55.99 27.16
C ARG A 494 19.57 56.53 25.75
N ASP A 495 18.95 57.69 25.67
CA ASP A 495 18.34 58.12 24.41
C ASP A 495 19.27 59.02 23.60
N LEU A 496 19.09 59.00 22.28
CA LEU A 496 19.88 59.73 21.31
C LEU A 496 18.99 60.73 20.55
N PHE A 497 19.05 61.99 20.96
CA PHE A 497 18.34 63.08 20.29
C PHE A 497 19.19 63.63 19.15
N VAL A 498 18.73 63.47 17.90
CA VAL A 498 19.50 63.75 16.70
C VAL A 498 19.02 65.03 16.02
N PHE A 499 19.94 65.96 15.78
CA PHE A 499 19.71 67.19 15.01
C PHE A 499 20.44 67.13 13.67
N ASP A 500 19.71 66.80 12.61
CA ASP A 500 20.19 66.65 11.22
C ASP A 500 19.76 67.80 10.30
N THR A 501 19.02 68.79 10.80
CA THR A 501 18.50 69.93 10.03
C THR A 501 19.04 71.27 10.50
N LYS A 502 19.00 72.27 9.61
CA LYS A 502 19.48 73.63 9.90
C LYS A 502 18.58 74.33 10.94
N PRO A 503 19.09 74.73 12.12
CA PRO A 503 18.27 75.42 13.13
C PRO A 503 17.72 76.76 12.64
N ASN A 504 16.52 77.11 13.09
CA ASN A 504 15.87 78.38 12.78
C ASN A 504 15.06 78.86 14.00
N PRO A 505 15.44 79.96 14.66
CA PRO A 505 14.85 80.36 15.94
C PRO A 505 13.35 80.69 15.88
N ARG A 506 12.76 80.82 14.68
CA ARG A 506 11.32 81.06 14.47
C ARG A 506 10.54 79.79 14.12
N THR A 507 11.13 78.86 13.37
CA THR A 507 10.40 77.73 12.75
C THR A 507 10.98 76.35 13.02
N ASN A 508 12.27 76.26 13.39
CA ASN A 508 12.99 75.01 13.63
C ASN A 508 13.71 75.08 14.99
N VAL A 509 12.97 74.81 16.07
CA VAL A 509 13.44 74.80 17.48
C VAL A 509 12.59 73.83 18.28
N ASP A 510 13.23 72.76 18.73
CA ASP A 510 12.55 71.68 19.42
C ASP A 510 12.57 71.85 20.94
N LYS A 511 11.86 70.96 21.62
CA LYS A 511 11.84 70.84 23.06
C LYS A 511 12.05 69.37 23.44
N ILE A 512 13.19 69.07 24.05
CA ILE A 512 13.41 67.78 24.72
C ILE A 512 12.83 67.90 26.14
N VAL A 513 11.93 67.00 26.51
CA VAL A 513 11.07 67.15 27.69
C VAL A 513 11.74 66.70 28.98
N ASP A 514 12.50 65.60 28.92
CA ASP A 514 12.86 64.73 30.04
C ASP A 514 14.37 64.44 30.18
N PHE A 515 15.19 64.88 29.21
CA PHE A 515 16.64 64.67 29.12
C PHE A 515 17.40 64.41 30.45
N SER A 516 17.85 63.17 30.61
CA SER A 516 18.71 62.68 31.69
C SER A 516 20.20 62.83 31.33
N VAL A 517 20.92 63.71 32.02
CA VAL A 517 22.39 63.84 31.87
C VAL A 517 23.16 62.56 32.28
N ARG A 518 22.51 61.61 32.98
CA ARG A 518 23.14 60.33 33.33
C ARG A 518 23.17 59.38 32.13
N ASP A 519 22.19 59.49 31.24
CA ASP A 519 21.82 58.43 30.33
C ASP A 519 21.79 58.88 28.87
N ASP A 520 21.24 60.07 28.61
CA ASP A 520 20.90 60.56 27.28
C ASP A 520 22.02 61.41 26.65
N THR A 521 21.97 61.49 25.32
CA THR A 521 22.95 62.22 24.53
C THR A 521 22.31 62.95 23.35
N VAL A 522 22.96 64.02 22.90
CA VAL A 522 22.54 64.82 21.75
C VAL A 522 23.54 64.66 20.61
N ALA A 523 23.09 64.17 19.45
CA ALA A 523 23.90 64.12 18.23
C ALA A 523 23.64 65.33 17.33
N LEU A 524 24.73 65.92 16.83
CA LEU A 524 24.73 67.09 15.95
C LEU A 524 25.37 66.72 14.61
N ASP A 525 24.64 66.78 13.50
CA ASP A 525 25.16 66.46 12.17
C ASP A 525 26.18 67.51 11.68
N ASN A 526 27.41 67.07 11.38
CA ASN A 526 28.50 67.95 10.99
C ASN A 526 28.27 68.63 9.61
N GLY A 527 27.41 68.09 8.76
CA GLY A 527 26.95 68.73 7.53
C GLY A 527 26.18 70.02 7.78
N ILE A 528 25.48 70.10 8.92
CA ILE A 528 24.81 71.31 9.41
C ILE A 528 25.75 72.13 10.32
N PHE A 529 26.32 71.49 11.33
CA PHE A 529 27.09 72.09 12.42
C PHE A 529 28.60 72.06 12.15
N LYS A 530 29.00 72.62 11.00
CA LYS A 530 30.34 72.48 10.39
C LYS A 530 31.56 72.89 11.24
N ALA A 531 31.36 73.59 12.35
CA ALA A 531 32.45 74.04 13.23
C ALA A 531 32.76 73.07 14.38
N LEU A 532 32.08 71.92 14.46
CA LEU A 532 32.26 70.92 15.54
C LEU A 532 33.44 69.95 15.33
N GLY A 533 34.16 70.05 14.21
CA GLY A 533 35.39 69.30 13.98
C GLY A 533 35.19 67.90 13.39
N THR A 534 35.62 66.86 14.11
CA THR A 534 35.68 65.48 13.59
C THR A 534 34.28 64.91 13.33
N LYS A 535 34.01 64.47 12.11
CA LYS A 535 32.77 63.78 11.73
C LYS A 535 32.76 62.32 12.23
N GLY A 536 31.64 61.88 12.83
CA GLY A 536 31.36 60.48 13.17
C GLY A 536 30.39 59.82 12.19
N THR A 537 29.58 58.89 12.71
CA THR A 537 28.30 58.41 12.13
C THR A 537 27.35 58.07 13.29
N LEU A 538 26.04 57.87 13.06
CA LEU A 538 25.11 57.45 14.13
C LEU A 538 25.57 56.17 14.84
N ASN A 539 26.05 55.17 14.11
CA ASN A 539 26.53 53.90 14.68
C ASN A 539 27.94 54.01 15.30
N LYS A 540 28.64 55.14 15.12
CA LYS A 540 29.98 55.40 15.65
C LYS A 540 30.22 56.91 15.83
N PRO A 541 29.54 57.56 16.78
CA PRO A 541 29.60 59.00 16.95
C PRO A 541 30.98 59.47 17.40
N ALA A 542 31.40 60.64 16.92
CA ALA A 542 32.56 61.34 17.46
C ALA A 542 32.16 62.14 18.70
N LYS A 543 32.99 62.16 19.75
CA LYS A 543 32.73 62.98 20.95
C LYS A 543 33.04 64.45 20.67
N LEU A 544 32.21 65.35 21.19
CA LEU A 544 32.48 66.78 21.15
C LEU A 544 33.82 67.10 21.86
N ASN A 545 34.61 68.01 21.29
CA ASN A 545 35.85 68.47 21.93
C ASN A 545 35.52 69.21 23.23
N PRO A 546 36.17 68.92 24.38
CA PRO A 546 35.91 69.59 25.65
C PRO A 546 35.92 71.13 25.61
N LYS A 547 36.73 71.73 24.71
CA LYS A 547 36.82 73.18 24.53
C LYS A 547 35.62 73.81 23.82
N MET A 548 34.81 73.02 23.13
CA MET A 548 33.69 73.51 22.31
C MET A 548 32.37 73.61 23.09
N PHE A 549 32.35 73.26 24.37
CA PHE A 549 31.14 73.27 25.20
C PHE A 549 31.22 74.25 26.35
N TRP A 550 30.23 75.14 26.44
CA TRP A 550 30.08 76.07 27.55
C TRP A 550 28.69 76.07 28.17
N LYS A 551 28.64 76.36 29.47
CA LYS A 551 27.43 76.40 30.29
C LYS A 551 27.17 77.81 30.79
N GLY A 552 26.52 78.63 29.96
CA GLY A 552 26.30 80.05 30.22
C GLY A 552 25.23 80.68 29.33
N ALA A 553 25.08 82.02 29.43
CA ALA A 553 24.06 82.75 28.68
C ALA A 553 24.48 83.12 27.24
N LYS A 554 25.78 83.04 26.96
CA LYS A 554 26.49 83.29 25.68
C LYS A 554 27.86 82.61 25.77
N ALA A 555 28.60 82.54 24.67
CA ALA A 555 29.98 82.04 24.64
C ALA A 555 30.86 82.72 25.71
N HIS A 556 31.77 81.94 26.30
CA HIS A 556 32.85 82.39 27.15
C HIS A 556 34.05 82.82 26.30
N ASP A 557 34.43 82.01 25.31
CA ASP A 557 35.60 82.25 24.47
C ASP A 557 35.42 81.74 23.03
N ALA A 558 36.42 82.02 22.19
CA ALA A 558 36.40 81.75 20.75
C ALA A 558 36.42 80.26 20.36
N ASP A 559 36.62 79.32 21.30
CA ASP A 559 36.54 77.87 21.04
C ASP A 559 35.10 77.34 21.22
N ASP A 560 34.21 78.05 21.93
CA ASP A 560 32.84 77.62 22.22
C ASP A 560 31.97 77.47 20.97
N ARG A 561 31.33 76.31 20.81
CA ARG A 561 30.38 76.04 19.70
C ARG A 561 29.02 75.56 20.18
N VAL A 562 28.94 74.86 21.30
CA VAL A 562 27.70 74.34 21.89
C VAL A 562 27.52 74.97 23.27
N ILE A 563 26.48 75.79 23.42
CA ILE A 563 26.25 76.60 24.62
C ILE A 563 24.91 76.22 25.25
N TYR A 564 24.94 75.64 26.46
CA TYR A 564 23.74 75.37 27.25
C TYR A 564 23.50 76.47 28.29
N ASN A 565 22.33 77.10 28.26
CA ASN A 565 21.94 78.13 29.23
C ASN A 565 21.11 77.52 30.38
N PRO A 566 21.68 77.29 31.58
CA PRO A 566 20.98 76.60 32.67
C PRO A 566 19.80 77.38 33.24
N LYS A 567 19.69 78.70 32.99
CA LYS A 567 18.56 79.52 33.45
C LYS A 567 17.32 79.35 32.56
N THR A 568 17.52 79.11 31.26
CA THR A 568 16.43 79.04 30.27
C THR A 568 16.18 77.63 29.74
N GLY A 569 17.15 76.72 29.86
CA GLY A 569 17.12 75.38 29.25
C GLY A 569 17.54 75.38 27.78
N ALA A 570 17.78 76.55 27.17
CA ALA A 570 18.07 76.65 25.75
C ALA A 570 19.51 76.19 25.43
N LEU A 571 19.62 75.32 24.41
CA LEU A 571 20.87 74.92 23.77
C LEU A 571 21.07 75.75 22.50
N PHE A 572 22.28 76.28 22.31
CA PHE A 572 22.65 77.09 21.15
C PHE A 572 23.87 76.51 20.45
N TYR A 573 23.90 76.67 19.13
CA TYR A 573 25.09 76.54 18.31
C TYR A 573 25.64 77.92 17.98
N ASP A 574 26.89 78.19 18.34
CA ASP A 574 27.65 79.35 17.89
C ASP A 574 28.66 78.89 16.83
N ALA A 575 28.61 79.50 15.65
CA ALA A 575 29.47 79.11 14.53
C ALA A 575 30.85 79.78 14.56
N ASP A 576 31.00 80.92 15.25
CA ASP A 576 32.31 81.56 15.47
C ASP A 576 32.79 81.47 16.92
N GLY A 577 31.89 81.34 17.90
CA GLY A 577 32.19 81.36 19.34
C GLY A 577 32.68 82.71 19.86
N THR A 578 32.97 83.67 18.99
CA THR A 578 33.36 85.03 19.36
C THR A 578 32.14 85.91 19.67
N GLY A 579 30.92 85.41 19.42
CA GLY A 579 29.67 86.14 19.58
C GLY A 579 29.53 87.28 18.57
N THR A 580 30.29 87.22 17.47
CA THR A 580 30.23 88.21 16.38
C THR A 580 29.04 87.90 15.47
N MET A 581 28.82 86.62 15.18
CA MET A 581 27.55 86.06 14.76
C MET A 581 26.65 85.78 15.97
N ALA A 582 25.34 85.82 15.76
CA ALA A 582 24.38 85.44 16.78
C ALA A 582 24.29 83.90 16.88
N ALA A 583 24.60 83.35 18.06
CA ALA A 583 24.39 81.93 18.34
C ALA A 583 22.92 81.52 18.09
N VAL A 584 22.72 80.44 17.34
CA VAL A 584 21.42 79.97 16.89
C VAL A 584 20.90 78.91 17.85
N LYS A 585 19.68 79.09 18.37
CA LYS A 585 19.05 78.10 19.24
C LYS A 585 18.74 76.82 18.47
N ILE A 586 19.15 75.67 19.01
CA ILE A 586 18.88 74.33 18.46
C ILE A 586 17.59 73.79 19.10
N THR A 587 17.58 73.65 20.43
CA THR A 587 16.50 73.03 21.20
C THR A 587 16.37 73.66 22.59
N VAL A 588 15.33 73.30 23.31
CA VAL A 588 15.11 73.64 24.73
C VAL A 588 15.03 72.35 25.54
N LEU A 589 15.98 72.17 26.44
CA LEU A 589 16.06 71.10 27.42
C LEU A 589 15.43 71.54 28.76
N ALA A 590 15.39 70.64 29.73
CA ALA A 590 15.12 70.99 31.12
C ALA A 590 16.08 72.10 31.64
N LYS A 591 15.61 72.89 32.61
CA LYS A 591 16.41 73.95 33.25
C LYS A 591 17.30 73.36 34.35
N GLY A 592 18.45 73.98 34.59
CA GLY A 592 19.28 73.67 35.75
C GLY A 592 20.00 72.32 35.69
N LEU A 593 20.28 71.76 34.50
CA LEU A 593 21.06 70.54 34.31
C LEU A 593 22.54 70.75 34.74
N LYS A 594 22.80 70.69 36.05
CA LYS A 594 24.10 71.06 36.65
C LYS A 594 25.24 70.18 36.16
N ALA A 595 25.00 68.89 35.96
CA ALA A 595 25.99 67.91 35.53
C ALA A 595 26.39 68.05 34.05
N MET A 596 25.59 68.74 33.22
CA MET A 596 25.75 68.75 31.76
C MET A 596 27.14 69.23 31.31
N SER A 597 27.73 68.53 30.35
CA SER A 597 29.10 68.66 29.89
C SER A 597 29.26 68.29 28.41
N TYR A 598 30.46 68.49 27.85
CA TYR A 598 30.80 68.04 26.49
C TYR A 598 30.60 66.52 26.23
N LYS A 599 30.49 65.69 27.28
CA LYS A 599 30.33 64.23 27.15
C LYS A 599 28.95 63.84 26.64
N ASP A 600 27.99 64.72 26.80
CA ASP A 600 26.57 64.50 26.51
C ASP A 600 26.26 64.86 25.03
N PHE A 601 27.30 65.23 24.28
CA PHE A 601 27.21 65.69 22.89
C PHE A 601 28.10 64.88 21.95
N PHE A 602 27.49 64.48 20.84
CA PHE A 602 28.10 63.73 19.75
C PHE A 602 28.06 64.51 18.44
N VAL A 603 29.03 64.22 17.57
CA VAL A 603 29.14 64.76 16.20
C VAL A 603 29.05 63.58 15.22
N ILE A 604 28.12 63.67 14.26
CA ILE A 604 27.81 62.61 13.28
C ILE A 604 27.98 63.07 11.83
#